data_AF-W4FQP2-F1
#
_entry.id   AF-W4FQP2-F1
#
_cell.length_a   1.000
_cell.length_b   1.000
_cell.length_c   1.000
_cell.angle_alpha   90.00
_cell.angle_beta   90.00
_cell.angle_gamma   90.00
#
_symmetry.space_group_name_H-M   'P 1'
#
loop_
_entity.id
_entity.type
_entity.pdbx_description
1 polymer ?
#
loop_
_entity_poly.entity_id
_entity_poly.type
_entity_poly.pdbx_seq_one_letter_code
_entity_poly.pdbx_strand_id
1 'polypeptide(L)'
;MQFTPQQLVGAGRYSATTRIGNWNEDLMLEEARMKDYRAQKQKGGLGTVYRRKMEQANGRVPVSYWDDGFLRYNSYVVVEHVQTSGSLASDVWEETFTGSGEYVVSVGQRPPHATARATFLLVGPSERSSGIVKYGDSFRLMANEALRVDLTTNSLLPPLYLRSTLKSERAMSPISSHQNVTLSPVTDNSTLWVATKGDASGAEKFLATSTPISTHDNVGLIHKMTGILLHADAKYVIATDFGNETEVCCATMKNHSKSFNLHHERQGDRSADMHAKETQSPNLWRLALGSSPGAAEESRALPAPATPAIVLDLIVDALTRTSVFHVRALVHSLQAIDAKTTGLMEREDLKWAIKALESSSGKAALRDDQYDVLLSALDEGKKGFIRLTAFIDAIRGGSLSPSRMALVRDTYDGLTGAYGDVTLNVLRQAYDKGCEKPFQTIKSKPVNFLTLWTTQDPARLVSLHEFVDVYKDVSRAIADDSMFDQLLKNAWGV
;
A
#
# COMPACT_ATOMS: atom_id res chain seq x y z
N MET A 1 -1.86 -43.81 14.49
CA MET A 1 -1.59 -44.22 15.88
C MET A 1 -2.19 -45.60 16.08
N GLN A 2 -1.37 -46.63 16.25
CA GLN A 2 -1.83 -47.96 16.66
C GLN A 2 -1.74 -48.02 18.18
N PHE A 3 -2.89 -48.09 18.86
CA PHE A 3 -2.92 -48.25 20.30
C PHE A 3 -2.48 -49.68 20.66
N THR A 4 -1.68 -49.82 21.71
CA THR A 4 -1.30 -51.16 22.18
C THR A 4 -2.52 -51.86 22.81
N PRO A 5 -2.58 -53.20 22.82
CA PRO A 5 -3.68 -53.93 23.45
C PRO A 5 -3.93 -53.52 24.91
N GLN A 6 -2.89 -53.12 25.66
CA GLN A 6 -3.04 -52.61 27.03
C GLN A 6 -3.75 -51.25 27.10
N GLN A 7 -3.57 -50.38 26.11
CA GLN A 7 -4.24 -49.07 26.04
C GLN A 7 -5.72 -49.21 25.67
N LEU A 8 -6.07 -50.23 24.88
CA LEU A 8 -7.47 -50.52 24.49
C LEU A 8 -8.29 -51.14 25.62
N VAL A 9 -7.66 -51.85 26.56
CA VAL A 9 -8.30 -52.50 27.70
C VAL A 9 -8.43 -51.56 28.92
N GLY A 10 -8.00 -50.30 28.80
CA GLY A 10 -8.17 -49.28 29.86
C GLY A 10 -7.15 -49.36 31.01
N ALA A 11 -5.96 -49.92 30.77
CA ALA A 11 -4.88 -49.88 31.74
C ALA A 11 -4.38 -48.45 31.99
N GLY A 12 -3.76 -48.21 33.17
CA GLY A 12 -3.22 -46.89 33.54
C GLY A 12 -2.22 -46.36 32.50
N ARG A 13 -2.34 -45.07 32.16
CA ARG A 13 -1.41 -44.38 31.25
C ARG A 13 -0.14 -43.98 31.99
N TYR A 14 1.01 -44.23 31.38
CA TYR A 14 2.32 -43.86 31.91
C TYR A 14 2.99 -42.84 30.98
N SER A 15 3.83 -41.97 31.55
CA SER A 15 4.67 -41.03 30.79
C SER A 15 5.72 -41.78 29.96
N ALA A 16 6.19 -41.19 28.86
CA ALA A 16 7.29 -41.70 28.03
C ALA A 16 8.61 -41.90 28.82
N THR A 17 8.74 -41.28 29.99
CA THR A 17 9.85 -41.51 30.93
C THR A 17 9.84 -42.92 31.52
N THR A 18 8.66 -43.53 31.65
CA THR A 18 8.49 -44.89 32.15
C THR A 18 8.39 -45.83 30.95
N ARG A 19 9.33 -46.77 30.82
CA ARG A 19 9.50 -47.64 29.65
C ARG A 19 8.44 -48.74 29.53
N ILE A 20 7.18 -48.37 29.43
CA ILE A 20 6.02 -49.27 29.35
C ILE A 20 5.21 -48.93 28.09
N GLY A 21 4.72 -49.96 27.38
CA GLY A 21 3.92 -49.78 26.17
C GLY A 21 4.73 -49.16 25.02
N ASN A 22 4.14 -48.20 24.32
CA ASN A 22 4.72 -47.49 23.16
C ASN A 22 5.62 -46.30 23.56
N TRP A 23 6.20 -46.30 24.76
CA TRP A 23 7.02 -45.20 25.30
C TRP A 23 8.10 -44.66 24.35
N ASN A 24 8.72 -45.53 23.54
CA ASN A 24 9.75 -45.13 22.59
C ASN A 24 9.17 -44.35 21.41
N GLU A 25 7.97 -44.70 20.94
CA GLU A 25 7.28 -43.95 19.89
C GLU A 25 6.86 -42.57 20.39
N ASP A 26 6.35 -42.50 21.63
CA ASP A 26 5.96 -41.23 22.27
C ASP A 26 7.18 -40.31 22.47
N LEU A 27 8.32 -40.87 22.90
CA LEU A 27 9.58 -40.13 23.04
C LEU A 27 10.09 -39.61 21.68
N MET A 28 10.06 -40.45 20.64
CA MET A 28 10.50 -40.06 19.29
C MET A 28 9.59 -38.99 18.67
N LEU A 29 8.28 -39.04 18.92
CA LEU A 29 7.32 -38.01 18.53
C LEU A 29 7.62 -36.67 19.23
N GLU A 30 7.91 -36.70 20.53
CA GLU A 30 8.27 -35.51 21.29
C GLU A 30 9.59 -34.90 20.79
N GLU A 31 10.61 -35.73 20.53
CA GLU A 31 11.88 -35.28 19.94
C GLU A 31 11.71 -34.69 18.54
N ALA A 32 10.90 -35.32 17.67
CA ALA A 32 10.60 -34.82 16.34
C ALA A 32 9.89 -33.45 16.42
N ARG A 33 8.87 -33.33 17.30
CA ARG A 33 8.16 -32.07 17.55
C ARG A 33 9.09 -30.98 18.07
N MET A 34 10.02 -31.32 18.97
CA MET A 34 11.03 -30.39 19.49
C MET A 34 12.04 -29.96 18.42
N LYS A 35 12.46 -30.87 17.54
CA LYS A 35 13.34 -30.56 16.40
C LYS A 35 12.64 -29.60 15.43
N ASP A 36 11.38 -29.85 15.09
CA ASP A 36 10.58 -28.97 14.23
C ASP A 36 10.39 -27.58 14.85
N TYR A 37 10.04 -27.52 16.15
CA TYR A 37 9.92 -26.26 16.88
C TYR A 37 11.24 -25.47 16.86
N ARG A 38 12.39 -26.12 17.11
CA ARG A 38 13.70 -25.47 17.06
C ARG A 38 14.05 -25.00 15.66
N ALA A 39 13.78 -25.81 14.64
CA ALA A 39 14.01 -25.44 13.24
C ALA A 39 13.16 -24.22 12.83
N GLN A 40 11.89 -24.19 13.21
CA GLN A 40 11.02 -23.04 12.94
C GLN A 40 11.39 -21.80 13.77
N LYS A 41 11.86 -21.98 15.01
CA LYS A 41 12.39 -20.89 15.86
C LYS A 41 13.69 -20.30 15.30
N GLN A 42 14.63 -21.13 14.84
CA GLN A 42 15.87 -20.69 14.20
C GLN A 42 15.62 -20.00 12.85
N LYS A 43 14.62 -20.48 12.09
CA LYS A 43 14.12 -19.81 10.88
C LYS A 43 13.36 -18.51 11.18
N GLY A 44 13.13 -18.16 12.45
CA GLY A 44 12.40 -16.98 12.86
C GLY A 44 10.92 -16.99 12.46
N GLY A 45 10.31 -18.17 12.27
CA GLY A 45 8.94 -18.31 11.75
C GLY A 45 7.83 -18.32 12.82
N LEU A 46 8.11 -18.76 14.05
CA LEU A 46 7.07 -18.80 15.09
C LEU A 46 6.77 -17.42 15.64
N GLY A 47 5.55 -16.92 15.39
CA GLY A 47 4.99 -15.76 16.08
C GLY A 47 5.66 -14.41 15.77
N THR A 48 6.68 -14.37 14.91
CA THR A 48 7.36 -13.14 14.49
C THR A 48 6.46 -12.26 13.64
N VAL A 49 5.65 -12.86 12.77
CA VAL A 49 4.64 -12.15 11.97
C VAL A 49 3.58 -11.52 12.88
N TYR A 50 3.05 -12.29 13.84
CA TYR A 50 2.08 -11.77 14.82
C TYR A 50 2.68 -10.66 15.69
N ARG A 51 3.90 -10.86 16.23
CA ARG A 51 4.59 -9.83 17.01
C ARG A 51 4.80 -8.55 16.21
N ARG A 52 5.23 -8.67 14.94
CA ARG A 52 5.41 -7.53 14.04
C ARG A 52 4.09 -6.81 13.75
N LYS A 53 3.00 -7.55 13.49
CA LYS A 53 1.64 -7.01 13.37
C LYS A 53 1.30 -6.18 14.61
N MET A 54 1.51 -6.74 15.80
CA MET A 54 1.21 -6.06 17.08
C MET A 54 2.09 -4.82 17.32
N GLU A 55 3.37 -4.88 16.99
CA GLU A 55 4.30 -3.74 17.10
C GLU A 55 3.91 -2.60 16.15
N GLN A 56 3.57 -2.92 14.90
CA GLN A 56 3.15 -1.93 13.91
C GLN A 56 1.78 -1.31 14.26
N ALA A 57 0.81 -2.14 14.65
CA ALA A 57 -0.54 -1.70 14.98
C ALA A 57 -0.59 -0.83 16.25
N ASN A 58 0.17 -1.21 17.28
CA ASN A 58 0.24 -0.50 18.56
C ASN A 58 1.37 0.53 18.62
N GLY A 59 2.12 0.72 17.52
CA GLY A 59 3.14 1.74 17.41
C GLY A 59 2.56 3.13 17.67
N ARG A 60 3.27 3.94 18.46
CA ARG A 60 2.87 5.31 18.76
C ARG A 60 2.89 6.16 17.49
N VAL A 61 1.83 6.93 17.28
CA VAL A 61 1.69 7.86 16.16
C VAL A 61 1.28 9.24 16.67
N PRO A 62 1.56 10.32 15.92
CA PRO A 62 1.11 11.64 16.30
C PRO A 62 -0.42 11.77 16.17
N VAL A 63 -0.98 12.62 17.01
CA VAL A 63 -2.35 13.14 16.90
C VAL A 63 -2.26 14.64 16.87
N SER A 64 -2.98 15.26 15.95
CA SER A 64 -2.93 16.70 15.77
C SER A 64 -3.44 17.43 17.02
N TYR A 65 -2.80 18.54 17.34
CA TYR A 65 -3.16 19.43 18.42
C TYR A 65 -3.43 20.82 17.86
N TRP A 66 -4.49 21.46 18.33
CA TRP A 66 -4.85 22.83 18.00
C TRP A 66 -5.37 23.53 19.25
N ASP A 67 -4.84 24.72 19.57
CA ASP A 67 -5.20 25.46 20.79
C ASP A 67 -6.69 25.84 20.86
N ASP A 68 -7.32 26.03 19.71
CA ASP A 68 -8.74 26.37 19.60
C ASP A 68 -9.68 25.15 19.70
N GLY A 69 -9.13 23.93 19.68
CA GLY A 69 -9.90 22.69 19.75
C GLY A 69 -10.75 22.39 18.51
N PHE A 70 -10.59 23.14 17.40
CA PHE A 70 -11.35 22.92 16.18
C PHE A 70 -10.67 21.93 15.22
N LEU A 71 -11.48 21.07 14.62
CA LEU A 71 -11.00 20.10 13.63
C LEU A 71 -10.61 20.80 12.33
N ARG A 72 -9.51 20.36 11.72
CA ARG A 72 -9.03 20.84 10.42
C ARG A 72 -8.76 19.67 9.48
N TYR A 73 -8.88 19.90 8.17
CA TYR A 73 -8.42 18.94 7.19
C TYR A 73 -6.93 18.63 7.37
N ASN A 74 -6.55 17.40 7.06
CA ASN A 74 -5.22 16.82 7.24
C ASN A 74 -4.77 16.77 8.71
N SER A 75 -5.72 16.75 9.66
CA SER A 75 -5.43 16.47 11.07
C SER A 75 -5.55 14.97 11.37
N TYR A 76 -4.63 14.46 12.19
CA TYR A 76 -4.74 13.12 12.77
C TYR A 76 -5.67 13.17 13.99
N VAL A 77 -6.67 12.30 14.00
CA VAL A 77 -7.71 12.23 15.04
C VAL A 77 -7.92 10.79 15.52
N VAL A 78 -8.33 10.64 16.76
CA VAL A 78 -8.86 9.37 17.28
C VAL A 78 -10.39 9.44 17.24
N VAL A 79 -11.03 8.45 16.63
CA VAL A 79 -12.50 8.40 16.52
C VAL A 79 -13.04 7.60 17.71
N GLU A 80 -13.49 8.29 18.75
CA GLU A 80 -13.97 7.68 19.98
C GLU A 80 -15.47 7.36 19.89
N HIS A 81 -15.88 6.18 20.36
CA HIS A 81 -17.27 5.79 20.43
C HIS A 81 -17.85 6.11 21.80
N VAL A 82 -18.94 6.89 21.84
CA VAL A 82 -19.48 7.43 23.10
C VAL A 82 -20.02 6.33 24.02
N GLN A 83 -20.79 5.36 23.49
CA GLN A 83 -21.44 4.34 24.32
C GLN A 83 -20.44 3.35 24.93
N THR A 84 -19.44 2.90 24.17
CA THR A 84 -18.47 1.88 24.63
C THR A 84 -17.21 2.49 25.24
N SER A 85 -17.01 3.81 25.11
CA SER A 85 -15.75 4.50 25.47
C SER A 85 -14.51 3.91 24.78
N GLY A 86 -14.72 3.16 23.68
CA GLY A 86 -13.66 2.61 22.85
C GLY A 86 -13.27 3.55 21.73
N SER A 87 -12.34 3.13 20.87
CA SER A 87 -11.95 3.86 19.68
C SER A 87 -12.10 3.00 18.44
N LEU A 88 -12.52 3.62 17.33
CA LEU A 88 -12.49 3.00 16.02
C LEU A 88 -11.07 2.52 15.72
N ALA A 89 -10.95 1.28 15.26
CA ALA A 89 -9.67 0.63 15.05
C ALA A 89 -9.64 -0.07 13.68
N SER A 90 -8.48 0.03 13.05
CA SER A 90 -8.17 -0.56 11.75
C SER A 90 -7.43 -1.88 11.91
N ASP A 91 -7.92 -2.98 11.33
CA ASP A 91 -7.14 -4.21 11.17
C ASP A 91 -6.80 -4.44 9.68
N VAL A 92 -5.69 -3.86 9.23
CA VAL A 92 -5.22 -3.96 7.83
C VAL A 92 -4.63 -5.32 7.45
N TRP A 93 -4.67 -6.30 8.35
CA TRP A 93 -4.20 -7.66 8.09
C TRP A 93 -5.34 -8.66 7.96
N GLU A 94 -6.54 -8.30 8.40
CA GLU A 94 -7.73 -9.12 8.27
C GLU A 94 -8.61 -8.59 7.13
N GLU A 95 -8.55 -9.27 5.99
CA GLU A 95 -9.44 -8.97 4.86
C GLU A 95 -10.85 -9.51 5.13
N THR A 96 -11.87 -8.76 4.73
CA THR A 96 -13.28 -9.18 4.87
C THR A 96 -13.61 -10.39 4.01
N PHE A 97 -12.97 -10.51 2.85
CA PHE A 97 -13.02 -11.66 1.98
C PHE A 97 -11.68 -11.78 1.27
N THR A 98 -11.20 -13.00 1.08
CA THR A 98 -9.88 -13.24 0.46
C THR A 98 -9.77 -12.56 -0.91
N GLY A 99 -8.82 -11.64 -1.05
CA GLY A 99 -8.57 -10.92 -2.28
C GLY A 99 -9.48 -9.71 -2.52
N SER A 100 -10.29 -9.30 -1.53
CA SER A 100 -11.10 -8.08 -1.64
C SER A 100 -10.26 -6.82 -1.60
N GLY A 101 -9.09 -6.86 -0.93
CA GLY A 101 -8.32 -5.67 -0.57
C GLY A 101 -9.10 -4.74 0.38
N GLU A 102 -10.17 -5.25 1.00
CA GLU A 102 -10.96 -4.53 2.00
C GLU A 102 -10.74 -5.13 3.38
N TYR A 103 -10.50 -4.27 4.35
CA TYR A 103 -10.05 -4.68 5.68
C TYR A 103 -11.09 -4.41 6.76
N VAL A 104 -11.04 -5.20 7.82
CA VAL A 104 -11.96 -5.13 8.95
C VAL A 104 -11.76 -3.84 9.75
N VAL A 105 -12.88 -3.26 10.18
CA VAL A 105 -12.95 -2.11 11.10
C VAL A 105 -13.82 -2.47 12.28
N SER A 106 -13.36 -2.14 13.47
CA SER A 106 -14.00 -2.49 14.73
C SER A 106 -13.88 -1.33 15.73
N VAL A 107 -14.56 -1.43 16.88
CA VAL A 107 -14.25 -0.58 18.05
C VAL A 107 -13.47 -1.41 19.06
N GLY A 108 -12.20 -1.05 19.22
CA GLY A 108 -11.32 -1.63 20.23
C GLY A 108 -11.31 -0.85 21.54
N GLN A 109 -10.62 -1.39 22.54
CA GLN A 109 -10.35 -0.63 23.76
C GLN A 109 -9.54 0.63 23.44
N ARG A 110 -9.88 1.74 24.09
CA ARG A 110 -9.18 3.00 23.88
C ARG A 110 -7.73 2.87 24.37
N PRO A 111 -6.73 3.06 23.50
CA PRO A 111 -5.34 2.95 23.92
C PRO A 111 -4.95 4.14 24.81
N PRO A 112 -3.97 3.98 25.72
CA PRO A 112 -3.51 5.06 26.60
C PRO A 112 -2.80 6.19 25.83
N HIS A 113 -2.25 5.85 24.66
CA HIS A 113 -1.63 6.77 23.72
C HIS A 113 -2.18 6.49 22.33
N ALA A 114 -2.07 7.46 21.43
CA ALA A 114 -2.48 7.26 20.05
C ALA A 114 -1.64 6.17 19.37
N THR A 115 -2.31 5.16 18.86
CA THR A 115 -1.70 4.03 18.14
C THR A 115 -2.02 4.11 16.66
N ALA A 116 -1.19 3.48 15.84
CA ALA A 116 -1.39 3.43 14.39
C ALA A 116 -2.78 2.91 14.01
N ARG A 117 -3.27 1.86 14.70
CA ARG A 117 -4.58 1.27 14.41
C ARG A 117 -5.77 2.16 14.77
N ALA A 118 -5.66 2.98 15.81
CA ALA A 118 -6.77 3.77 16.36
C ALA A 118 -6.80 5.23 15.87
N THR A 119 -5.85 5.63 15.05
CA THR A 119 -5.69 7.01 14.57
C THR A 119 -6.01 7.10 13.09
N PHE A 120 -6.81 8.08 12.70
CA PHE A 120 -7.22 8.34 11.32
C PHE A 120 -6.79 9.73 10.89
N LEU A 121 -6.42 9.88 9.61
CA LEU A 121 -6.20 11.18 9.00
C LEU A 121 -7.51 11.68 8.38
N LEU A 122 -7.90 12.91 8.72
CA LEU A 122 -9.08 13.55 8.19
C LEU A 122 -8.79 14.18 6.83
N VAL A 123 -9.14 13.50 5.74
CA VAL A 123 -8.81 13.94 4.38
C VAL A 123 -10.03 14.60 3.74
N GLY A 124 -9.81 15.71 3.04
CA GLY A 124 -10.89 16.36 2.29
C GLY A 124 -11.32 15.57 1.05
N PRO A 125 -12.49 15.90 0.45
CA PRO A 125 -12.98 15.25 -0.77
C PRO A 125 -12.11 15.56 -1.99
N SER A 126 -11.37 16.67 -1.95
CA SER A 126 -10.41 17.09 -2.97
C SER A 126 -9.13 17.60 -2.32
N GLU A 127 -8.01 17.59 -3.05
CA GLU A 127 -6.72 18.12 -2.57
C GLU A 127 -6.75 19.61 -2.21
N ARG A 128 -7.73 20.37 -2.74
CA ARG A 128 -7.92 21.80 -2.43
C ARG A 128 -8.62 22.04 -1.10
N SER A 129 -9.18 21.00 -0.50
CA SER A 129 -9.92 21.12 0.76
C SER A 129 -8.92 21.42 1.88
N SER A 130 -9.05 22.59 2.48
CA SER A 130 -8.14 23.06 3.53
C SER A 130 -8.90 23.89 4.56
N GLY A 131 -8.32 24.03 5.75
CA GLY A 131 -8.91 24.79 6.84
C GLY A 131 -9.76 23.96 7.80
N ILE A 132 -10.62 24.67 8.54
CA ILE A 132 -11.48 24.12 9.60
C ILE A 132 -12.64 23.32 9.00
N VAL A 133 -12.88 22.12 9.54
CA VAL A 133 -14.00 21.26 9.15
C VAL A 133 -15.25 21.70 9.89
N LYS A 134 -16.34 21.88 9.13
CA LYS A 134 -17.63 22.31 9.65
C LYS A 134 -18.66 21.18 9.56
N TYR A 135 -19.73 21.29 10.34
CA TYR A 135 -20.87 20.38 10.18
C TYR A 135 -21.46 20.49 8.78
N GLY A 136 -21.79 19.35 8.16
CA GLY A 136 -22.25 19.30 6.77
C GLY A 136 -21.12 19.20 5.73
N ASP A 137 -19.88 19.53 6.10
CA ASP A 137 -18.75 19.34 5.20
C ASP A 137 -18.48 17.84 4.99
N SER A 138 -18.10 17.49 3.77
CA SER A 138 -17.72 16.12 3.43
C SER A 138 -16.25 15.89 3.75
N PHE A 139 -15.91 14.72 4.26
CA PHE A 139 -14.53 14.29 4.47
C PHE A 139 -14.41 12.77 4.31
N ARG A 140 -13.17 12.29 4.32
CA ARG A 140 -12.80 10.87 4.36
C ARG A 140 -11.97 10.60 5.62
N LEU A 141 -12.14 9.43 6.20
CA LEU A 141 -11.28 8.94 7.28
C LEU A 141 -10.29 7.97 6.67
N MET A 142 -9.02 8.38 6.57
CA MET A 142 -7.95 7.54 6.05
C MET A 142 -7.24 6.83 7.21
N ALA A 143 -6.99 5.53 7.07
CA ALA A 143 -6.19 4.78 8.03
C ALA A 143 -4.77 5.32 8.11
N ASN A 144 -4.14 5.19 9.29
CA ASN A 144 -2.81 5.74 9.51
C ASN A 144 -1.76 5.13 8.56
N GLU A 145 -0.86 5.97 8.08
CA GLU A 145 0.20 5.59 7.13
C GLU A 145 1.21 4.60 7.71
N ALA A 146 1.39 4.58 9.03
CA ALA A 146 2.26 3.60 9.70
C ALA A 146 1.76 2.16 9.52
N LEU A 147 0.46 1.95 9.32
CA LEU A 147 -0.10 0.62 9.01
C LEU A 147 0.21 0.18 7.57
N ARG A 148 0.58 1.13 6.72
CA ARG A 148 0.77 0.93 5.27
C ARG A 148 2.24 0.78 4.87
N VAL A 149 3.16 0.67 5.81
CA VAL A 149 4.58 0.49 5.49
C VAL A 149 4.84 -0.95 5.02
N ASP A 150 5.16 -1.12 3.74
CA ASP A 150 5.66 -2.38 3.20
C ASP A 150 7.17 -2.46 3.41
N LEU A 151 7.59 -3.32 4.34
CA LEU A 151 9.00 -3.54 4.68
C LEU A 151 9.79 -4.22 3.56
N THR A 152 9.12 -4.86 2.60
CA THR A 152 9.78 -5.58 1.51
C THR A 152 10.33 -4.62 0.46
N THR A 153 9.50 -3.65 0.07
CA THR A 153 9.82 -2.64 -0.93
C THR A 153 10.23 -1.29 -0.31
N ASN A 154 10.17 -1.19 1.02
CA ASN A 154 10.35 0.05 1.78
C ASN A 154 9.51 1.20 1.18
N SER A 155 8.25 0.93 0.88
CA SER A 155 7.31 1.88 0.28
C SER A 155 5.97 1.83 1.00
N LEU A 156 5.15 2.86 0.81
CA LEU A 156 3.79 2.86 1.33
C LEU A 156 2.84 2.08 0.41
N LEU A 157 2.02 1.22 1.02
CA LEU A 157 0.84 0.60 0.42
C LEU A 157 -0.22 1.67 0.11
N PRO A 158 -1.17 1.40 -0.81
CA PRO A 158 -2.22 2.35 -1.17
C PRO A 158 -3.00 2.86 0.06
N PRO A 159 -3.43 4.14 0.06
CA PRO A 159 -4.20 4.70 1.17
C PRO A 159 -5.53 3.98 1.32
N LEU A 160 -5.87 3.63 2.56
CA LEU A 160 -7.11 2.95 2.90
C LEU A 160 -8.07 3.93 3.56
N TYR A 161 -9.31 3.98 3.09
CA TYR A 161 -10.35 4.88 3.57
C TYR A 161 -11.53 4.13 4.14
N LEU A 162 -12.16 4.69 5.16
CA LEU A 162 -13.39 4.16 5.73
C LEU A 162 -14.50 4.21 4.67
N ARG A 163 -14.99 3.04 4.28
CA ARG A 163 -15.98 2.81 3.24
C ARG A 163 -17.24 2.22 3.85
N SER A 164 -18.40 2.54 3.28
CA SER A 164 -19.61 1.76 3.52
C SER A 164 -20.30 1.33 2.22
N THR A 165 -20.52 0.03 2.07
CA THR A 165 -21.18 -0.55 0.89
C THR A 165 -22.67 -0.68 1.12
N LEU A 166 -23.50 -0.41 0.12
CA LEU A 166 -24.96 -0.63 0.21
C LEU A 166 -25.27 -2.06 0.67
N LYS A 167 -26.26 -2.18 1.57
CA LYS A 167 -26.67 -3.49 2.07
C LYS A 167 -27.25 -4.31 0.92
N SER A 168 -26.66 -5.48 0.67
CA SER A 168 -27.16 -6.49 -0.25
C SER A 168 -27.04 -7.87 0.39
N GLU A 169 -27.60 -8.89 -0.24
CA GLU A 169 -27.44 -10.30 0.21
C GLU A 169 -25.97 -10.73 0.32
N ARG A 170 -25.09 -10.09 -0.45
CA ARG A 170 -23.65 -10.37 -0.49
C ARG A 170 -22.80 -9.37 0.28
N ALA A 171 -23.39 -8.27 0.73
CA ALA A 171 -22.69 -7.18 1.39
C ALA A 171 -23.50 -6.71 2.60
N MET A 172 -23.22 -7.32 3.75
CA MET A 172 -23.78 -6.93 5.04
C MET A 172 -22.74 -7.12 6.14
N SER A 173 -22.94 -6.44 7.27
CA SER A 173 -22.05 -6.61 8.42
C SER A 173 -22.16 -8.04 8.99
N PRO A 174 -21.06 -8.63 9.46
CA PRO A 174 -20.98 -10.07 9.74
C PRO A 174 -21.87 -10.55 10.89
N ILE A 175 -22.21 -9.68 11.86
CA ILE A 175 -22.93 -10.06 13.08
C ILE A 175 -24.34 -9.48 13.07
N SER A 176 -24.49 -8.16 12.92
CA SER A 176 -25.79 -7.49 12.97
C SER A 176 -26.53 -7.47 11.63
N SER A 177 -25.90 -7.92 10.54
CA SER A 177 -26.48 -7.89 9.19
C SER A 177 -26.95 -6.50 8.75
N HIS A 178 -26.28 -5.44 9.21
CA HIS A 178 -26.52 -4.06 8.80
C HIS A 178 -25.67 -3.70 7.58
N GLN A 179 -25.68 -2.43 7.18
CA GLN A 179 -24.84 -1.97 6.09
C GLN A 179 -23.36 -2.09 6.50
N ASN A 180 -22.55 -2.79 5.71
CA ASN A 180 -21.16 -3.09 6.06
C ASN A 180 -20.27 -1.83 6.06
N VAL A 181 -19.25 -1.82 6.91
CA VAL A 181 -18.23 -0.77 6.99
C VAL A 181 -16.86 -1.43 6.97
N THR A 182 -16.01 -1.01 6.03
CA THR A 182 -14.69 -1.60 5.78
C THR A 182 -13.67 -0.52 5.48
N LEU A 183 -12.39 -0.87 5.50
CA LEU A 183 -11.33 -0.02 4.96
C LEU A 183 -11.05 -0.44 3.52
N SER A 184 -11.09 0.50 2.58
CA SER A 184 -10.93 0.22 1.15
C SER A 184 -9.92 1.17 0.50
N PRO A 185 -9.12 0.70 -0.48
CA PRO A 185 -8.25 1.56 -1.27
C PRO A 185 -9.02 2.41 -2.30
N VAL A 186 -10.31 2.11 -2.53
CA VAL A 186 -11.12 2.78 -3.54
C VAL A 186 -11.57 4.16 -3.05
N THR A 187 -11.22 5.21 -3.78
CA THR A 187 -11.63 6.60 -3.48
C THR A 187 -12.86 7.02 -4.28
N ASP A 188 -14.04 6.54 -3.90
CA ASP A 188 -15.32 6.90 -4.53
C ASP A 188 -16.25 7.64 -3.53
N ASN A 189 -17.52 7.84 -3.90
CA ASN A 189 -18.52 8.45 -3.03
C ASN A 189 -18.89 7.58 -1.82
N SER A 190 -18.57 6.29 -1.82
CA SER A 190 -18.83 5.37 -0.70
C SER A 190 -17.83 5.51 0.45
N THR A 191 -16.80 6.35 0.27
CA THR A 191 -15.83 6.71 1.32
C THR A 191 -16.10 8.08 1.94
N LEU A 192 -17.12 8.81 1.46
CA LEU A 192 -17.44 10.14 1.93
C LEU A 192 -18.35 10.08 3.15
N TRP A 193 -17.95 10.81 4.18
CA TRP A 193 -18.68 10.97 5.43
C TRP A 193 -18.98 12.45 5.67
N VAL A 194 -20.05 12.70 6.42
CA VAL A 194 -20.46 14.02 6.86
C VAL A 194 -20.74 13.96 8.36
N ALA A 195 -20.15 14.88 9.12
CA ALA A 195 -20.46 15.00 10.53
C ALA A 195 -21.71 15.87 10.73
N THR A 196 -22.56 15.44 11.66
CA THR A 196 -23.72 16.21 12.13
C THR A 196 -23.68 16.31 13.64
N LYS A 197 -24.24 17.39 14.19
CA LYS A 197 -24.30 17.57 15.65
C LYS A 197 -25.16 16.47 16.28
N GLY A 198 -24.59 15.76 17.24
CA GLY A 198 -25.19 14.59 17.88
C GLY A 198 -26.25 14.95 18.91
N ASP A 199 -25.91 15.91 19.79
CA ASP A 199 -26.73 16.36 20.93
C ASP A 199 -27.85 17.34 20.53
N ALA A 200 -27.99 17.66 19.24
CA ALA A 200 -28.99 18.58 18.72
C ALA A 200 -30.12 17.84 17.99
N SER A 201 -31.34 18.39 18.05
CA SER A 201 -32.50 17.88 17.32
C SER A 201 -33.24 18.98 16.56
N GLY A 202 -34.00 18.58 15.54
CA GLY A 202 -34.83 19.46 14.73
C GLY A 202 -34.09 20.66 14.16
N ALA A 203 -34.57 21.86 14.49
CA ALA A 203 -34.05 23.14 14.02
C ALA A 203 -32.58 23.36 14.40
N GLU A 204 -32.19 23.00 15.63
CA GLU A 204 -30.83 23.24 16.13
C GLU A 204 -29.79 22.46 15.33
N LYS A 205 -30.14 21.23 14.92
CA LYS A 205 -29.27 20.41 14.08
C LYS A 205 -29.11 21.03 12.68
N PHE A 206 -30.17 21.61 12.14
CA PHE A 206 -30.12 22.33 10.86
C PHE A 206 -29.31 23.63 10.98
N LEU A 207 -29.53 24.43 12.03
CA LEU A 207 -28.80 25.67 12.29
C LEU A 207 -27.31 25.45 12.60
N ALA A 208 -26.94 24.27 13.09
CA ALA A 208 -25.55 23.90 13.31
C ALA A 208 -24.76 23.68 12.00
N THR A 209 -25.45 23.53 10.86
CA THR A 209 -24.80 23.35 9.55
C THR A 209 -23.84 24.50 9.26
N SER A 210 -22.66 24.17 8.72
CA SER A 210 -21.58 25.11 8.42
C SER A 210 -20.95 25.81 9.63
N THR A 211 -21.23 25.36 10.87
CA THR A 211 -20.48 25.78 12.05
C THR A 211 -19.27 24.85 12.30
N PRO A 212 -18.15 25.35 12.85
CA PRO A 212 -16.96 24.54 13.15
C PRO A 212 -17.25 23.35 14.07
N ILE A 213 -16.57 22.23 13.85
CA ILE A 213 -16.65 21.06 14.73
C ILE A 213 -15.57 21.15 15.80
N SER A 214 -15.97 21.11 17.08
CA SER A 214 -15.04 21.04 18.21
C SER A 214 -14.69 19.58 18.53
N THR A 215 -13.47 19.36 19.02
CA THR A 215 -13.01 18.05 19.50
C THR A 215 -13.84 17.50 20.68
N HIS A 216 -14.58 18.34 21.40
CA HIS A 216 -15.40 17.93 22.53
C HIS A 216 -16.85 17.58 22.14
N ASP A 217 -17.26 17.92 20.92
CA ASP A 217 -18.63 17.71 20.47
C ASP A 217 -18.90 16.22 20.24
N ASN A 218 -20.09 15.76 20.61
CA ASN A 218 -20.59 14.48 20.16
C ASN A 218 -21.19 14.66 18.76
N VAL A 219 -20.74 13.84 17.81
CA VAL A 219 -21.12 13.93 16.41
C VAL A 219 -21.70 12.62 15.90
N GLY A 220 -22.72 12.73 15.05
CA GLY A 220 -23.19 11.62 14.23
C GLY A 220 -22.45 11.63 12.89
N LEU A 221 -21.75 10.54 12.56
CA LEU A 221 -21.03 10.38 11.30
C LEU A 221 -21.97 9.74 10.27
N ILE A 222 -22.41 10.52 9.28
CA ILE A 222 -23.34 10.07 8.24
C ILE A 222 -22.55 9.65 7.01
N HIS A 223 -22.79 8.43 6.53
CA HIS A 223 -22.29 8.00 5.24
C HIS A 223 -23.01 8.77 4.12
N LYS A 224 -22.28 9.59 3.36
CA LYS A 224 -22.85 10.58 2.44
C LYS A 224 -23.74 9.96 1.38
N MET A 225 -23.37 8.79 0.86
CA MET A 225 -24.10 8.12 -0.21
C MET A 225 -25.43 7.52 0.25
N THR A 226 -25.53 7.04 1.51
CA THR A 226 -26.75 6.37 2.00
C THR A 226 -27.56 7.18 3.00
N GLY A 227 -26.97 8.24 3.58
CA GLY A 227 -27.61 9.01 4.65
C GLY A 227 -27.74 8.24 5.97
N ILE A 228 -27.07 7.10 6.11
CA ILE A 228 -27.12 6.24 7.30
C ILE A 228 -25.94 6.58 8.22
N LEU A 229 -26.18 6.57 9.54
CA LEU A 229 -25.17 6.85 10.55
C LEU A 229 -24.25 5.65 10.80
N LEU A 230 -22.98 5.94 11.08
CA LEU A 230 -22.03 5.00 11.64
C LEU A 230 -22.51 4.54 13.02
N HIS A 231 -22.39 3.25 13.28
CA HIS A 231 -22.99 2.57 14.41
C HIS A 231 -22.02 1.55 14.99
N ALA A 232 -21.99 1.47 16.33
CA ALA A 232 -21.42 0.35 17.06
C ALA A 232 -22.27 0.11 18.32
N ASP A 233 -22.44 -1.14 18.73
CA ASP A 233 -23.17 -1.48 19.95
C ASP A 233 -22.46 -2.65 20.64
N ALA A 234 -22.18 -2.50 21.95
CA ALA A 234 -21.51 -3.49 22.79
C ALA A 234 -22.14 -4.89 22.73
N LYS A 235 -23.41 -5.00 22.31
CA LYS A 235 -24.08 -6.27 22.06
C LYS A 235 -23.41 -7.10 20.94
N TYR A 236 -22.86 -6.46 19.92
CA TYR A 236 -22.31 -7.13 18.74
C TYR A 236 -20.78 -7.21 18.86
N VAL A 237 -20.30 -8.30 19.46
CA VAL A 237 -18.87 -8.52 19.72
C VAL A 237 -18.25 -9.36 18.61
N ILE A 238 -17.13 -8.90 18.05
CA ILE A 238 -16.29 -9.59 17.08
C ILE A 238 -14.95 -9.98 17.73
N ALA A 239 -14.51 -11.20 17.51
CA ALA A 239 -13.21 -11.67 17.97
C ALA A 239 -12.15 -11.33 16.90
N THR A 240 -11.17 -10.51 17.27
CA THR A 240 -10.03 -10.15 16.41
C THR A 240 -8.72 -10.60 17.05
N ASP A 241 -7.60 -10.49 16.32
CA ASP A 241 -6.26 -10.73 16.85
C ASP A 241 -5.87 -9.83 18.04
N PHE A 242 -6.61 -8.74 18.24
CA PHE A 242 -6.43 -7.76 19.31
C PHE A 242 -7.36 -7.97 20.51
N GLY A 243 -8.26 -8.95 20.43
CA GLY A 243 -9.20 -9.31 21.48
C GLY A 243 -10.66 -9.19 21.04
N ASN A 244 -11.55 -9.12 22.04
CA ASN A 244 -12.98 -8.97 21.82
C ASN A 244 -13.31 -7.50 21.59
N GLU A 245 -13.62 -7.16 20.34
CA GLU A 245 -13.93 -5.81 19.88
C GLU A 245 -15.41 -5.70 19.49
N THR A 246 -15.89 -4.50 19.26
CA THR A 246 -17.29 -4.29 18.84
C THR A 246 -17.39 -4.15 17.32
N GLU A 247 -18.39 -4.79 16.72
CA GLU A 247 -18.71 -4.64 15.29
C GLU A 247 -19.05 -3.18 14.97
N VAL A 248 -18.48 -2.68 13.88
CA VAL A 248 -18.83 -1.37 13.30
C VAL A 248 -19.65 -1.58 12.04
N CYS A 249 -20.78 -0.90 11.95
CA CYS A 249 -21.66 -0.97 10.79
C CYS A 249 -22.35 0.39 10.56
N CYS A 250 -23.16 0.48 9.51
CA CYS A 250 -24.02 1.63 9.24
C CYS A 250 -25.47 1.27 9.58
N ALA A 251 -26.01 1.89 10.64
CA ALA A 251 -27.39 1.71 11.09
C ALA A 251 -27.85 2.94 11.89
N THR A 252 -28.92 3.61 11.45
CA THR A 252 -29.48 4.76 12.19
C THR A 252 -30.47 4.30 13.25
N MET A 253 -30.04 4.30 14.51
CA MET A 253 -30.91 3.98 15.64
C MET A 253 -31.84 5.15 15.95
N LYS A 254 -33.14 4.84 16.04
CA LYS A 254 -34.20 5.82 16.28
C LYS A 254 -35.01 5.40 17.49
N ASN A 255 -35.40 6.38 18.30
CA ASN A 255 -36.38 6.15 19.35
C ASN A 255 -37.72 5.72 18.75
N HIS A 256 -38.37 4.77 19.42
CA HIS A 256 -39.70 4.25 19.07
C HIS A 256 -40.83 5.28 19.24
N SER A 257 -40.53 6.50 19.68
CA SER A 257 -41.50 7.58 19.79
C SER A 257 -42.05 7.97 18.41
N LYS A 258 -43.37 8.01 18.29
CA LYS A 258 -44.07 8.48 17.10
C LYS A 258 -43.86 9.99 16.97
N SER A 259 -43.59 10.46 15.76
CA SER A 259 -43.54 11.89 15.43
C SER A 259 -44.57 12.20 14.35
N PHE A 260 -45.35 13.26 14.53
CA PHE A 260 -46.45 13.64 13.63
C PHE A 260 -45.95 14.52 12.47
N ASN A 261 -44.92 14.06 11.75
CA ASN A 261 -44.22 14.85 10.73
C ASN A 261 -45.19 15.39 9.65
N LEU A 262 -46.05 14.51 9.10
CA LEU A 262 -47.04 14.87 8.07
C LEU A 262 -48.06 15.91 8.56
N HIS A 263 -48.40 15.90 9.84
CA HIS A 263 -49.34 16.87 10.41
C HIS A 263 -48.69 18.26 10.52
N HIS A 264 -47.47 18.32 11.03
CA HIS A 264 -46.72 19.57 11.14
C HIS A 264 -46.37 20.17 9.77
N GLU A 265 -46.06 19.33 8.78
CA GLU A 265 -45.82 19.78 7.41
C GLU A 265 -47.11 20.37 6.79
N ARG A 266 -48.25 19.69 6.97
CA ARG A 266 -49.56 20.19 6.52
C ARG A 266 -49.95 21.52 7.17
N GLN A 267 -49.62 21.72 8.45
CA GLN A 267 -49.91 22.95 9.18
C GLN A 267 -48.93 24.08 8.87
N GLY A 268 -47.78 23.78 8.25
CA GLY A 268 -46.71 24.75 8.02
C GLY A 268 -45.87 25.06 9.27
N ASP A 269 -46.04 24.30 10.36
CA ASP A 269 -45.30 24.49 11.62
C ASP A 269 -43.82 24.12 11.47
N ARG A 270 -43.50 23.15 10.61
CA ARG A 270 -42.15 22.63 10.38
C ARG A 270 -41.97 22.22 8.93
N SER A 271 -40.80 22.52 8.36
CA SER A 271 -40.39 21.99 7.07
C SER A 271 -39.88 20.55 7.18
N ALA A 272 -39.84 19.85 6.06
CA ALA A 272 -39.34 18.47 5.97
C ALA A 272 -37.92 18.30 6.55
N ASP A 273 -37.09 19.34 6.43
CA ASP A 273 -35.69 19.34 6.86
C ASP A 273 -35.53 19.47 8.38
N MET A 274 -36.58 19.92 9.09
CA MET A 274 -36.59 20.07 10.55
C MET A 274 -37.01 18.79 11.27
N HIS A 275 -37.17 17.67 10.56
CA HIS A 275 -37.56 16.37 11.13
C HIS A 275 -36.41 15.56 11.74
N ALA A 276 -35.23 16.16 11.91
CA ALA A 276 -34.10 15.48 12.49
C ALA A 276 -34.37 15.10 13.97
N LYS A 277 -34.42 13.80 14.25
CA LYS A 277 -34.44 13.30 15.64
C LYS A 277 -33.04 13.42 16.24
N GLU A 278 -33.00 13.51 17.57
CA GLU A 278 -31.76 13.40 18.34
C GLU A 278 -31.07 12.06 18.06
N THR A 279 -29.75 12.09 17.97
CA THR A 279 -28.94 10.92 17.64
C THR A 279 -28.73 10.07 18.89
N GLN A 280 -28.99 8.77 18.82
CA GLN A 280 -28.84 7.87 19.97
C GLN A 280 -27.37 7.56 20.25
N SER A 281 -27.05 7.19 21.50
CA SER A 281 -25.67 6.93 21.93
C SER A 281 -24.88 5.89 21.11
N PRO A 282 -25.48 4.82 20.53
CA PRO A 282 -24.75 3.88 19.64
C PRO A 282 -24.31 4.50 18.30
N ASN A 283 -24.82 5.68 17.97
CA ASN A 283 -24.49 6.44 16.77
C ASN A 283 -23.66 7.69 17.06
N LEU A 284 -23.28 7.92 18.32
CA LEU A 284 -22.51 9.08 18.73
C LEU A 284 -21.02 8.75 18.80
N TRP A 285 -20.25 9.61 18.15
CA TRP A 285 -18.80 9.54 18.06
C TRP A 285 -18.18 10.86 18.49
N ARG A 286 -16.91 10.85 18.83
CA ARG A 286 -16.11 12.06 19.06
C ARG A 286 -14.83 11.97 18.25
N LEU A 287 -14.49 13.06 17.57
CA LEU A 287 -13.24 13.17 16.82
C LEU A 287 -12.23 13.87 17.74
N ALA A 288 -11.44 13.07 18.46
CA ALA A 288 -10.54 13.56 19.49
C ALA A 288 -9.18 14.00 18.91
N LEU A 289 -8.79 15.24 19.23
CA LEU A 289 -7.44 15.79 19.03
C LEU A 289 -6.54 15.46 20.23
N GLY A 290 -5.24 15.71 20.08
CA GLY A 290 -4.27 15.55 21.15
C GLY A 290 -4.59 16.52 22.30
N SER A 291 -4.25 16.15 23.54
CA SER A 291 -4.42 17.05 24.70
C SER A 291 -3.22 17.97 24.92
N SER A 292 -2.10 17.73 24.24
CA SER A 292 -0.87 18.53 24.37
C SER A 292 -0.14 18.65 23.03
N PRO A 293 0.65 19.71 22.82
CA PRO A 293 1.48 19.87 21.61
C PRO A 293 2.44 18.69 21.38
N GLY A 294 2.98 18.10 22.44
CA GLY A 294 3.87 16.94 22.35
C GLY A 294 3.20 15.67 21.82
N ALA A 295 1.87 15.62 21.75
CA ALA A 295 1.15 14.54 21.09
C ALA A 295 1.19 14.67 19.55
N ALA A 296 1.44 15.86 19.02
CA ALA A 296 1.49 16.15 17.59
C ALA A 296 2.90 16.00 16.99
N GLU A 297 3.92 15.74 17.83
CA GLU A 297 5.30 15.52 17.36
C GLU A 297 5.39 14.28 16.47
N GLU A 298 5.79 14.49 15.22
CA GLU A 298 6.05 13.40 14.28
C GLU A 298 7.42 12.78 14.59
N SER A 299 7.40 11.64 15.26
CA SER A 299 8.62 10.90 15.61
C SER A 299 8.96 9.79 14.61
N ARG A 300 8.15 9.60 13.56
CA ARG A 300 8.29 8.46 12.63
C ARG A 300 9.07 8.85 11.37
N ALA A 301 9.94 7.95 10.94
CA ALA A 301 10.52 7.99 9.61
C ALA A 301 9.68 7.10 8.67
N LEU A 302 8.64 7.69 8.07
CA LEU A 302 7.83 6.98 7.08
C LEU A 302 8.57 6.97 5.72
N PRO A 303 8.50 5.87 4.96
CA PRO A 303 8.97 5.88 3.59
C PRO A 303 8.20 6.90 2.75
N ALA A 304 8.85 7.45 1.72
CA ALA A 304 8.18 8.35 0.80
C ALA A 304 6.98 7.62 0.12
N PRO A 305 5.88 8.35 -0.15
CA PRO A 305 4.76 7.77 -0.89
C PRO A 305 5.24 7.27 -2.26
N ALA A 306 4.60 6.22 -2.79
CA ALA A 306 4.90 5.72 -4.12
C ALA A 306 4.55 6.81 -5.16
N THR A 307 5.54 7.62 -5.54
CA THR A 307 5.43 8.57 -6.64
C THR A 307 5.89 7.90 -7.94
N PRO A 308 5.46 8.38 -9.13
CA PRO A 308 5.91 7.80 -10.40
C PRO A 308 7.44 7.72 -10.52
N ALA A 309 8.16 8.73 -10.00
CA ALA A 309 9.63 8.74 -9.97
C ALA A 309 10.21 7.62 -9.08
N ILE A 310 9.66 7.44 -7.87
CA ILE A 310 10.09 6.37 -6.97
C ILE A 310 9.78 5.00 -7.57
N VAL A 311 8.64 4.84 -8.24
CA VAL A 311 8.30 3.59 -8.92
C VAL A 311 9.27 3.31 -10.06
N LEU A 312 9.67 4.31 -10.84
CA LEU A 312 10.70 4.16 -11.87
C LEU A 312 12.05 3.75 -11.26
N ASP A 313 12.46 4.35 -10.14
CA ASP A 313 13.66 3.95 -9.41
C ASP A 313 13.58 2.49 -8.94
N LEU A 314 12.41 2.07 -8.43
CA LEU A 314 12.17 0.69 -8.01
C LEU A 314 12.24 -0.29 -9.20
N ILE A 315 11.69 0.06 -10.37
CA ILE A 315 11.82 -0.75 -11.60
C ILE A 315 13.30 -0.87 -11.99
N VAL A 316 14.04 0.25 -12.02
CA VAL A 316 15.46 0.24 -12.38
C VAL A 316 16.27 -0.61 -11.39
N ASP A 317 16.03 -0.48 -10.08
CA ASP A 317 16.67 -1.31 -9.06
C ASP A 317 16.33 -2.80 -9.24
N ALA A 318 15.06 -3.14 -9.48
CA ALA A 318 14.63 -4.51 -9.72
C ALA A 318 15.32 -5.14 -10.95
N LEU A 319 15.41 -4.40 -12.06
CA LEU A 319 16.10 -4.83 -13.28
C LEU A 319 17.61 -4.98 -13.05
N THR A 320 18.23 -3.99 -12.39
CA THR A 320 19.68 -3.92 -12.14
C THR A 320 20.17 -5.07 -11.26
N ARG A 321 19.39 -5.47 -10.25
CA ARG A 321 19.72 -6.61 -9.37
C ARG A 321 19.94 -7.91 -10.14
N THR A 322 19.33 -8.05 -11.31
CA THR A 322 19.48 -9.24 -12.16
C THR A 322 20.73 -9.11 -13.02
N SER A 323 20.78 -8.06 -13.84
CA SER A 323 22.02 -7.57 -14.45
C SER A 323 21.88 -6.11 -14.89
N VAL A 324 23.00 -5.38 -14.91
CA VAL A 324 23.06 -3.98 -15.35
C VAL A 324 22.56 -3.75 -16.79
N PHE A 325 22.53 -4.80 -17.62
CA PHE A 325 22.07 -4.72 -19.00
C PHE A 325 20.55 -4.89 -19.17
N HIS A 326 19.81 -5.26 -18.12
CA HIS A 326 18.37 -5.48 -18.21
C HIS A 326 17.58 -4.19 -18.48
N VAL A 327 18.08 -3.04 -18.00
CA VAL A 327 17.50 -1.73 -18.36
C VAL A 327 17.61 -1.50 -19.87
N ARG A 328 18.78 -1.75 -20.46
CA ARG A 328 18.98 -1.68 -21.91
C ARG A 328 18.15 -2.72 -22.66
N ALA A 329 18.02 -3.93 -22.13
CA ALA A 329 17.21 -4.98 -22.75
C ALA A 329 15.73 -4.60 -22.83
N LEU A 330 15.19 -3.99 -21.77
CA LEU A 330 13.83 -3.45 -21.76
C LEU A 330 13.68 -2.34 -22.81
N VAL A 331 14.56 -1.33 -22.79
CA VAL A 331 14.52 -0.22 -23.76
C VAL A 331 14.61 -0.74 -25.20
N HIS A 332 15.54 -1.65 -25.48
CA HIS A 332 15.69 -2.26 -26.81
C HIS A 332 14.42 -3.03 -27.24
N SER A 333 13.80 -3.79 -26.33
CA SER A 333 12.54 -4.49 -26.65
C SER A 333 11.40 -3.52 -26.96
N LEU A 334 11.30 -2.42 -26.21
CA LEU A 334 10.27 -1.41 -26.42
C LEU A 334 10.51 -0.65 -27.72
N GLN A 335 11.75 -0.31 -28.06
CA GLN A 335 12.12 0.29 -29.35
C GLN A 335 11.81 -0.65 -30.53
N ALA A 336 12.03 -1.95 -30.38
CA ALA A 336 11.70 -2.93 -31.42
C ALA A 336 10.19 -3.10 -31.62
N ILE A 337 9.39 -2.90 -30.57
CA ILE A 337 7.92 -2.86 -30.64
C ILE A 337 7.47 -1.54 -31.28
N ASP A 338 8.02 -0.40 -30.84
CA ASP A 338 7.75 0.94 -31.35
C ASP A 338 7.96 1.03 -32.87
N ALA A 339 9.06 0.46 -33.38
CA ALA A 339 9.36 0.44 -34.81
C ALA A 339 8.36 -0.36 -35.67
N LYS A 340 7.58 -1.26 -35.06
CA LYS A 340 6.57 -2.09 -35.74
C LYS A 340 5.15 -1.56 -35.59
N THR A 341 4.92 -0.66 -34.64
CA THR A 341 3.57 -0.21 -34.24
C THR A 341 3.44 1.31 -34.40
N THR A 342 2.35 1.88 -33.89
CA THR A 342 2.06 3.32 -33.90
C THR A 342 2.77 4.09 -32.78
N GLY A 343 3.64 3.43 -32.03
CA GLY A 343 4.35 3.96 -30.85
C GLY A 343 3.49 4.15 -29.60
N LEU A 344 2.28 3.58 -29.62
CA LEU A 344 1.40 3.47 -28.48
C LEU A 344 1.33 2.01 -28.03
N MET A 345 1.38 1.80 -26.72
CA MET A 345 1.24 0.49 -26.10
C MET A 345 0.13 0.52 -25.06
N GLU A 346 -0.65 -0.55 -24.96
CA GLU A 346 -1.66 -0.68 -23.90
C GLU A 346 -0.98 -0.76 -22.53
N ARG A 347 -1.64 -0.23 -21.50
CA ARG A 347 -1.12 -0.22 -20.12
C ARG A 347 -0.77 -1.62 -19.61
N GLU A 348 -1.63 -2.59 -19.88
CA GLU A 348 -1.44 -3.96 -19.42
C GLU A 348 -0.29 -4.64 -20.16
N ASP A 349 -0.16 -4.42 -21.47
CA ASP A 349 0.96 -4.95 -22.26
C ASP A 349 2.30 -4.41 -21.75
N LEU A 350 2.40 -3.11 -21.46
CA LEU A 350 3.63 -2.49 -20.93
C LEU A 350 3.98 -3.06 -19.54
N LYS A 351 2.98 -3.25 -18.68
CA LYS A 351 3.14 -3.89 -17.37
C LYS A 351 3.69 -5.32 -17.51
N TRP A 352 3.14 -6.11 -18.44
CA TRP A 352 3.64 -7.47 -18.69
C TRP A 352 5.05 -7.49 -19.28
N ALA A 353 5.41 -6.52 -20.13
CA ALA A 353 6.77 -6.40 -20.67
C ALA A 353 7.81 -6.17 -19.57
N ILE A 354 7.50 -5.32 -18.57
CA ILE A 354 8.38 -5.09 -17.42
C ILE A 354 8.43 -6.34 -16.52
N LYS A 355 7.28 -6.91 -16.17
CA LYS A 355 7.17 -8.12 -15.35
C LYS A 355 7.93 -9.31 -15.93
N ALA A 356 7.98 -9.45 -17.26
CA ALA A 356 8.70 -10.54 -17.92
C ALA A 356 10.22 -10.50 -17.61
N LEU A 357 10.80 -9.31 -17.51
CA LEU A 357 12.20 -9.13 -17.13
C LEU A 357 12.39 -9.24 -15.61
N GLU A 358 11.47 -8.68 -14.81
CA GLU A 358 11.52 -8.78 -13.35
C GLU A 358 11.38 -10.21 -12.83
N SER A 359 10.53 -11.04 -13.44
CA SER A 359 10.26 -12.41 -12.99
C SER A 359 11.51 -13.30 -13.00
N SER A 360 12.54 -12.91 -13.74
CA SER A 360 13.85 -13.58 -13.75
C SER A 360 14.71 -13.31 -12.51
N SER A 361 14.35 -12.31 -11.69
CA SER A 361 15.11 -11.84 -10.51
C SER A 361 14.88 -12.65 -9.23
N GLY A 362 13.80 -13.45 -9.16
CA GLY A 362 13.52 -14.37 -8.04
C GLY A 362 13.29 -13.74 -6.65
N LYS A 363 13.19 -12.41 -6.53
CA LYS A 363 12.84 -11.69 -5.28
C LYS A 363 11.93 -10.49 -5.55
N ALA A 364 11.02 -10.24 -4.59
CA ALA A 364 10.03 -9.15 -4.50
C ALA A 364 9.78 -8.35 -5.78
N ALA A 365 8.91 -8.88 -6.65
CA ALA A 365 8.38 -8.14 -7.79
C ALA A 365 7.66 -6.87 -7.31
N LEU A 366 7.69 -5.82 -8.13
CA LEU A 366 6.89 -4.64 -7.88
C LEU A 366 5.41 -5.04 -7.80
N ARG A 367 4.67 -4.35 -6.93
CA ARG A 367 3.25 -4.62 -6.75
C ARG A 367 2.45 -3.94 -7.85
N ASP A 368 1.27 -4.50 -8.14
CA ASP A 368 0.39 -4.00 -9.19
C ASP A 368 -0.05 -2.54 -8.96
N ASP A 369 -0.24 -2.13 -7.70
CA ASP A 369 -0.57 -0.75 -7.35
C ASP A 369 0.54 0.23 -7.73
N GLN A 370 1.81 -0.18 -7.60
CA GLN A 370 2.95 0.67 -7.96
C GLN A 370 3.00 0.89 -9.47
N TYR A 371 2.78 -0.18 -10.24
CA TYR A 371 2.62 -0.07 -11.69
C TYR A 371 1.49 0.88 -12.06
N ASP A 372 0.32 0.75 -11.42
CA ASP A 372 -0.82 1.60 -11.72
C ASP A 372 -0.55 3.09 -11.45
N VAL A 373 0.22 3.43 -10.41
CA VAL A 373 0.64 4.81 -10.15
C VAL A 373 1.48 5.36 -11.32
N LEU A 374 2.48 4.60 -11.77
CA LEU A 374 3.35 5.03 -12.88
C LEU A 374 2.58 5.11 -14.21
N LEU A 375 1.83 4.06 -14.54
CA LEU A 375 1.08 3.98 -15.79
C LEU A 375 -0.02 5.04 -15.86
N SER A 376 -0.65 5.38 -14.72
CA SER A 376 -1.64 6.47 -14.67
C SER A 376 -1.04 7.85 -14.89
N ALA A 377 0.21 8.06 -14.46
CA ALA A 377 0.91 9.32 -14.69
C ALA A 377 1.33 9.49 -16.16
N LEU A 378 1.62 8.39 -16.85
CA LEU A 378 2.05 8.39 -18.26
C LEU A 378 0.88 8.31 -19.27
N ASP A 379 -0.30 7.87 -18.83
CA ASP A 379 -1.52 7.80 -19.64
C ASP A 379 -2.19 9.19 -19.76
N GLU A 380 -1.66 10.00 -20.66
CA GLU A 380 -2.17 11.34 -20.99
C GLU A 380 -3.65 11.27 -21.43
N GLY A 381 -4.55 11.73 -20.56
CA GLY A 381 -5.98 11.78 -20.84
C GLY A 381 -6.76 10.51 -20.52
N LYS A 382 -6.16 9.54 -19.79
CA LYS A 382 -6.83 8.31 -19.32
C LYS A 382 -7.45 7.49 -20.46
N LYS A 383 -6.74 7.39 -21.58
CA LYS A 383 -7.20 6.70 -22.78
C LYS A 383 -6.85 5.20 -22.76
N GLY A 384 -6.03 4.77 -21.79
CA GLY A 384 -5.59 3.38 -21.67
C GLY A 384 -4.33 3.05 -22.49
N PHE A 385 -3.72 4.05 -23.12
CA PHE A 385 -2.53 3.89 -23.97
C PHE A 385 -1.39 4.79 -23.51
N ILE A 386 -0.17 4.27 -23.57
CA ILE A 386 1.04 4.98 -23.19
C ILE A 386 1.94 5.12 -24.42
N ARG A 387 2.50 6.32 -24.60
CA ARG A 387 3.54 6.57 -25.60
C ARG A 387 4.83 5.89 -25.17
N LEU A 388 5.35 4.98 -26.00
CA LEU A 388 6.56 4.23 -25.70
C LEU A 388 7.78 5.14 -25.53
N THR A 389 7.89 6.17 -26.35
CA THR A 389 8.97 7.18 -26.25
C THR A 389 8.97 7.89 -24.91
N ALA A 390 7.80 8.31 -24.41
CA ALA A 390 7.68 8.96 -23.11
C ALA A 390 8.10 8.04 -21.95
N PHE A 391 7.76 6.75 -22.01
CA PHE A 391 8.21 5.78 -21.02
C PHE A 391 9.71 5.51 -21.12
N ILE A 392 10.26 5.37 -22.33
CA ILE A 392 11.69 5.16 -22.56
C ILE A 392 12.51 6.34 -22.03
N ASP A 393 12.05 7.57 -22.26
CA ASP A 393 12.72 8.76 -21.74
C ASP A 393 12.61 8.84 -20.20
N ALA A 394 11.45 8.44 -19.65
CA ALA A 394 11.26 8.39 -18.19
C ALA A 394 12.16 7.34 -17.51
N ILE A 395 12.33 6.16 -18.10
CA ILE A 395 13.18 5.09 -17.52
C ILE A 395 14.66 5.40 -17.67
N ARG A 396 15.08 5.98 -18.81
CA ARG A 396 16.45 6.49 -19.03
C ARG A 396 16.83 7.55 -18.00
N GLY A 397 15.86 8.36 -17.61
CA GLY A 397 16.08 9.54 -16.80
C GLY A 397 16.72 10.66 -17.62
N GLY A 398 17.37 11.59 -16.92
CA GLY A 398 18.03 12.74 -17.52
C GLY A 398 19.24 12.37 -18.38
N SER A 399 19.89 13.39 -18.94
CA SER A 399 21.15 13.22 -19.69
C SER A 399 22.28 12.67 -18.80
N LEU A 400 23.21 11.94 -19.40
CA LEU A 400 24.48 11.54 -18.78
C LEU A 400 25.17 12.73 -18.10
N SER A 401 25.77 12.50 -16.93
CA SER A 401 26.63 13.49 -16.30
C SER A 401 27.78 13.87 -17.26
N PRO A 402 28.29 15.11 -17.22
CA PRO A 402 29.38 15.53 -18.11
C PRO A 402 30.60 14.60 -18.04
N SER A 403 30.91 14.09 -16.84
CA SER A 403 32.01 13.14 -16.61
C SER A 403 31.79 11.80 -17.32
N ARG A 404 30.59 11.19 -17.16
CA ARG A 404 30.27 9.93 -17.86
C ARG A 404 30.19 10.12 -19.37
N MET A 405 29.70 11.27 -19.83
CA MET A 405 29.65 11.60 -21.25
C MET A 405 31.04 11.73 -21.87
N ALA A 406 32.01 12.31 -21.15
CA ALA A 406 33.40 12.37 -21.59
C ALA A 406 33.99 10.96 -21.72
N LEU A 407 33.85 10.11 -20.69
CA LEU A 407 34.33 8.72 -20.73
C LEU A 407 33.78 7.92 -21.92
N VAL A 408 32.47 8.05 -22.20
CA VAL A 408 31.82 7.35 -23.32
C VAL A 408 32.37 7.83 -24.66
N ARG A 409 32.64 9.14 -24.82
CA ARG A 409 33.23 9.71 -26.03
C ARG A 409 34.68 9.26 -26.19
N ASP A 410 35.48 9.34 -25.14
CA ASP A 410 36.88 8.90 -25.13
C ASP A 410 36.98 7.41 -25.50
N THR A 411 36.06 6.58 -25.00
CA THR A 411 35.98 5.15 -25.35
C THR A 411 35.64 4.95 -26.84
N TYR A 412 34.70 5.72 -27.39
CA TYR A 412 34.33 5.63 -28.82
C TYR A 412 35.47 6.09 -29.73
N ASP A 413 36.17 7.16 -29.36
CA ASP A 413 37.33 7.66 -30.09
C ASP A 413 38.49 6.66 -30.00
N GLY A 414 38.70 6.02 -28.85
CA GLY A 414 39.67 4.95 -28.67
C GLY A 414 39.39 3.73 -29.54
N LEU A 415 38.13 3.27 -29.60
CA LEU A 415 37.71 2.19 -30.50
C LEU A 415 37.92 2.57 -31.97
N THR A 416 37.63 3.82 -32.33
CA THR A 416 37.84 4.34 -33.68
C THR A 416 39.32 4.39 -34.05
N GLY A 417 40.18 4.81 -33.11
CA GLY A 417 41.62 4.87 -33.29
C GLY A 417 42.28 3.48 -33.41
N ALA A 418 41.78 2.49 -32.67
CA ALA A 418 42.33 1.13 -32.65
C ALA A 418 41.84 0.25 -33.82
N TYR A 419 40.57 0.39 -34.22
CA TYR A 419 39.93 -0.54 -35.18
C TYR A 419 39.36 0.14 -36.44
N GLY A 420 39.37 1.47 -36.53
CA GLY A 420 38.74 2.22 -37.62
C GLY A 420 37.23 2.37 -37.41
N ASP A 421 36.44 2.27 -38.48
CA ASP A 421 34.98 2.47 -38.41
C ASP A 421 34.31 1.50 -37.41
N VAL A 422 33.65 2.06 -36.40
CA VAL A 422 32.95 1.31 -35.35
C VAL A 422 31.71 0.62 -35.96
N THR A 423 31.87 -0.62 -36.39
CA THR A 423 30.79 -1.52 -36.85
C THR A 423 30.47 -2.56 -35.79
N LEU A 424 29.32 -3.24 -35.88
CA LEU A 424 28.99 -4.32 -34.95
C LEU A 424 30.04 -5.45 -34.98
N ASN A 425 30.67 -5.73 -36.12
CA ASN A 425 31.78 -6.68 -36.21
C ASN A 425 33.00 -6.25 -35.37
N VAL A 426 33.35 -4.97 -35.41
CA VAL A 426 34.42 -4.39 -34.57
C VAL A 426 34.06 -4.48 -33.10
N LEU A 427 32.82 -4.13 -32.72
CA LEU A 427 32.35 -4.26 -31.34
C LEU A 427 32.40 -5.72 -30.86
N ARG A 428 32.01 -6.69 -31.70
CA ARG A 428 32.10 -8.13 -31.38
C ARG A 428 33.53 -8.62 -31.19
N GLN A 429 34.50 -8.01 -31.88
CA GLN A 429 35.92 -8.36 -31.77
C GLN A 429 36.59 -7.70 -30.56
N ALA A 430 36.23 -6.46 -30.25
CA ALA A 430 36.82 -5.68 -29.16
C ALA A 430 36.19 -5.98 -27.79
N TYR A 431 34.91 -6.39 -27.74
CA TYR A 431 34.18 -6.55 -26.48
C TYR A 431 34.65 -7.76 -25.65
N ASP A 432 35.13 -7.50 -24.44
CA ASP A 432 35.47 -8.56 -23.47
C ASP A 432 34.22 -8.99 -22.67
N LYS A 433 33.75 -10.21 -22.94
CA LYS A 433 32.63 -10.83 -22.19
C LYS A 433 32.92 -11.05 -20.70
N GLY A 434 34.19 -11.04 -20.30
CA GLY A 434 34.61 -11.12 -18.91
C GLY A 434 34.09 -9.97 -18.06
N CYS A 435 33.84 -8.80 -18.66
CA CYS A 435 33.34 -7.62 -17.96
C CYS A 435 31.93 -7.80 -17.37
N GLU A 436 31.15 -8.78 -17.84
CA GLU A 436 29.76 -8.97 -17.42
C GLU A 436 29.64 -9.73 -16.09
N LYS A 437 30.65 -10.53 -15.73
CA LYS A 437 30.60 -11.44 -14.56
C LYS A 437 30.38 -10.71 -13.22
N PRO A 438 31.02 -9.56 -12.93
CA PRO A 438 30.77 -8.82 -11.69
C PRO A 438 29.35 -8.26 -11.59
N PHE A 439 28.64 -8.15 -12.71
CA PHE A 439 27.34 -7.50 -12.83
C PHE A 439 26.20 -8.48 -13.15
N GLN A 440 26.45 -9.79 -13.10
CA GLN A 440 25.45 -10.85 -13.27
C GLN A 440 25.27 -11.61 -11.97
N THR A 441 24.00 -11.85 -11.58
CA THR A 441 23.70 -12.79 -10.50
C THR A 441 23.62 -14.23 -11.02
N ILE A 442 24.07 -15.20 -10.23
CA ILE A 442 24.21 -16.63 -10.58
C ILE A 442 22.89 -17.26 -11.09
N LYS A 443 21.73 -16.65 -10.77
CA LYS A 443 20.39 -17.14 -11.15
C LYS A 443 19.81 -16.47 -12.40
N SER A 444 20.46 -15.46 -12.95
CA SER A 444 19.96 -14.72 -14.12
C SER A 444 20.24 -15.44 -15.44
N LYS A 445 19.36 -15.29 -16.43
CA LYS A 445 19.68 -15.69 -17.81
C LYS A 445 20.75 -14.72 -18.34
N PRO A 446 21.84 -15.21 -18.96
CA PRO A 446 22.85 -14.33 -19.53
C PRO A 446 22.23 -13.47 -20.62
N VAL A 447 22.30 -12.16 -20.46
CA VAL A 447 21.87 -11.19 -21.48
C VAL A 447 23.03 -10.96 -22.42
N ASN A 448 22.85 -11.28 -23.70
CA ASN A 448 23.90 -11.05 -24.70
C ASN A 448 23.94 -9.57 -25.07
N PHE A 449 24.83 -8.80 -24.45
CA PHE A 449 24.93 -7.34 -24.62
C PHE A 449 25.02 -6.92 -26.11
N LEU A 450 25.74 -7.68 -26.93
CA LEU A 450 25.93 -7.39 -28.35
C LEU A 450 24.63 -7.50 -29.17
N THR A 451 23.59 -8.18 -28.65
CA THR A 451 22.27 -8.24 -29.29
C THR A 451 21.36 -7.05 -28.93
N LEU A 452 21.79 -6.19 -28.00
CA LEU A 452 21.01 -5.05 -27.52
C LEU A 452 21.29 -3.75 -28.28
N TRP A 453 22.13 -3.80 -29.31
CA TRP A 453 22.42 -2.65 -30.18
C TRP A 453 21.26 -2.43 -31.14
N THR A 454 20.98 -1.17 -31.47
CA THR A 454 19.85 -0.84 -32.35
C THR A 454 20.18 -1.27 -33.79
N THR A 455 21.43 -1.09 -34.21
CA THR A 455 21.97 -1.59 -35.46
C THR A 455 22.28 -3.09 -35.33
N GLN A 456 21.56 -3.93 -36.09
CA GLN A 456 21.77 -5.38 -36.13
C GLN A 456 22.53 -5.84 -37.40
N ASP A 457 22.72 -4.94 -38.37
CA ASP A 457 23.50 -5.22 -39.57
C ASP A 457 25.01 -5.22 -39.21
N PRO A 458 25.73 -6.35 -39.39
CA PRO A 458 27.12 -6.49 -38.99
C PRO A 458 28.09 -5.48 -39.62
N ALA A 459 27.77 -4.99 -40.82
CA ALA A 459 28.63 -4.10 -41.60
C ALA A 459 28.24 -2.62 -41.48
N ARG A 460 27.11 -2.31 -40.84
CA ARG A 460 26.62 -0.95 -40.70
C ARG A 460 27.36 -0.23 -39.57
N LEU A 461 27.68 1.04 -39.82
CA LEU A 461 28.36 1.91 -38.86
C LEU A 461 27.44 2.24 -37.68
N VAL A 462 27.96 2.01 -36.48
CA VAL A 462 27.35 2.39 -35.21
C VAL A 462 27.75 3.83 -34.92
N SER A 463 26.77 4.74 -35.01
CA SER A 463 27.03 6.17 -34.79
C SER A 463 27.37 6.45 -33.32
N LEU A 464 28.12 7.53 -33.07
CA LEU A 464 28.38 8.02 -31.70
C LEU A 464 27.08 8.26 -30.92
N HIS A 465 26.02 8.72 -31.59
CA HIS A 465 24.71 8.91 -30.95
C HIS A 465 24.12 7.59 -30.44
N GLU A 466 24.16 6.53 -31.26
CA GLU A 466 23.71 5.19 -30.86
C GLU A 466 24.54 4.64 -29.69
N PHE A 467 25.87 4.80 -29.77
CA PHE A 467 26.78 4.39 -28.71
C PHE A 467 26.46 5.10 -27.38
N VAL A 468 26.24 6.41 -27.43
CA VAL A 468 25.84 7.21 -26.27
C VAL A 468 24.49 6.77 -25.73
N ASP A 469 23.51 6.45 -26.56
CA ASP A 469 22.18 6.00 -26.11
C ASP A 469 22.22 4.64 -25.41
N VAL A 470 23.02 3.69 -25.89
CA VAL A 470 23.23 2.41 -25.20
C VAL A 470 23.81 2.66 -23.81
N TYR A 471 24.82 3.52 -23.70
CA TYR A 471 25.48 3.82 -22.43
C TYR A 471 24.68 4.74 -21.50
N LYS A 472 23.70 5.51 -22.00
CA LYS A 472 22.69 6.16 -21.15
C LYS A 472 21.89 5.11 -20.39
N ASP A 473 21.42 4.07 -21.09
CA ASP A 473 20.62 2.99 -20.49
C ASP A 473 21.44 2.21 -19.44
N VAL A 474 22.71 1.91 -19.74
CA VAL A 474 23.62 1.21 -18.79
C VAL A 474 24.01 2.11 -17.62
N SER A 475 24.28 3.39 -17.87
CA SER A 475 24.59 4.38 -16.82
C SER A 475 23.48 4.47 -15.79
N ARG A 476 22.22 4.37 -16.22
CA ARG A 476 21.07 4.42 -15.32
C ARG A 476 21.05 3.29 -14.28
N ALA A 477 21.57 2.13 -14.63
CA ALA A 477 21.69 0.97 -13.76
C ALA A 477 22.87 1.06 -12.77
N ILE A 478 23.83 1.96 -12.98
CA ILE A 478 25.06 2.05 -12.19
C ILE A 478 25.07 3.34 -11.38
N ALA A 479 24.94 3.22 -10.06
CA ALA A 479 24.90 4.36 -9.16
C ALA A 479 26.27 5.06 -9.04
N ASP A 480 27.38 4.32 -8.98
CA ASP A 480 28.72 4.86 -8.76
C ASP A 480 29.47 5.11 -10.08
N ASP A 481 30.00 6.32 -10.24
CA ASP A 481 30.82 6.74 -11.39
C ASP A 481 32.09 5.88 -11.53
N SER A 482 32.66 5.43 -10.41
CA SER A 482 33.87 4.59 -10.43
C SER A 482 33.62 3.20 -11.03
N MET A 483 32.46 2.62 -10.72
CA MET A 483 32.04 1.33 -11.28
C MET A 483 31.72 1.44 -12.77
N PHE A 484 31.15 2.59 -13.19
CA PHE A 484 30.87 2.85 -14.60
C PHE A 484 32.15 2.96 -15.44
N ASP A 485 33.16 3.67 -14.93
CA ASP A 485 34.50 3.75 -15.55
C ASP A 485 35.17 2.37 -15.65
N GLN A 486 35.14 1.59 -14.56
CA GLN A 486 35.67 0.22 -14.57
C GLN A 486 34.94 -0.67 -15.57
N LEU A 487 33.61 -0.54 -15.70
CA LEU A 487 32.85 -1.30 -16.68
C LEU A 487 33.28 -0.97 -18.11
N LEU A 488 33.44 0.32 -18.46
CA LEU A 488 33.88 0.72 -19.80
C LEU A 488 35.28 0.21 -20.12
N LYS A 489 36.23 0.37 -19.19
CA LYS A 489 37.61 -0.09 -19.35
C LYS A 489 37.69 -1.60 -19.48
N ASN A 490 36.96 -2.34 -18.65
CA ASN A 490 36.94 -3.80 -18.73
C ASN A 490 36.20 -4.31 -19.97
N ALA A 491 35.20 -3.57 -20.47
CA ALA A 491 34.43 -3.98 -21.65
C ALA A 491 35.21 -3.81 -22.96
N TRP A 492 36.01 -2.74 -23.09
CA TRP A 492 36.64 -2.38 -24.36
C TRP A 492 38.17 -2.37 -24.34
N GLY A 493 38.81 -2.30 -23.17
CA GLY A 493 40.26 -2.35 -23.03
C GLY A 493 41.01 -1.16 -23.66
N VAL A 494 40.32 -0.03 -23.89
CA VAL A 494 40.86 1.21 -24.48
C VAL A 494 41.00 2.33 -23.47
#